data_AF-A0A3S1C1U8-F1
#
_entry.id   AF-A0A3S1C1U8-F1
#
_cell.length_a   1.000
_cell.length_b   1.000
_cell.length_c   1.000
_cell.angle_alpha   90.00
_cell.angle_beta   90.00
_cell.angle_gamma   90.00
#
_symmetry.space_group_name_H-M   'P 1'
#
loop_
_entity.id
_entity.type
_entity.pdbx_description
1 polymer ?
#
loop_
_entity_poly.entity_id
_entity_poly.type
_entity_poly.pdbx_seq_one_letter_code
_entity_poly.pdbx_strand_id
1 'polypeptide(L)'
;YLWQTLSLHQHTPLSHQMQPLNFFCEPCIMPVCCDCTVIDHKESKGHIVVNVDEAMKKYTPIVEQTLSDIRQEKSNIVDKRAALEAAQDDLDRIQKDLTRQVRSVFDSIREILDEREKELYDASEAEIERKREVLDGHIKTLGERDTMLNTEFNELQKAKDDKDISLIFTGHKSAREALAKKVYVPTNSTKGFSVTFQFSSRADSVIKQNVANLGDII
;
A
#
# COMPACT_ATOMS: atom_id res chain seq x y z
N TYR A 1 -35.23 44.56 -33.25
CA TYR A 1 -35.14 43.18 -33.80
C TYR A 1 -34.91 42.22 -32.66
N LEU A 2 -35.95 41.72 -31.98
CA LEU A 2 -35.86 40.60 -31.03
C LEU A 2 -37.28 40.21 -30.54
N TRP A 3 -38.15 39.77 -31.47
CA TRP A 3 -39.36 39.02 -31.13
C TRP A 3 -39.69 38.05 -32.26
N GLN A 4 -38.81 37.08 -32.47
CA GLN A 4 -39.15 35.88 -33.23
C GLN A 4 -38.47 34.70 -32.55
N THR A 5 -39.24 33.99 -31.72
CA THR A 5 -39.33 32.52 -31.61
C THR A 5 -39.74 32.15 -30.19
N LEU A 6 -41.01 31.78 -30.01
CA LEU A 6 -41.46 30.82 -29.01
C LEU A 6 -42.78 30.25 -29.53
N SER A 7 -42.75 28.99 -29.99
CA SER A 7 -43.92 28.22 -30.41
C SER A 7 -44.22 27.21 -29.33
N LEU A 8 -45.33 27.41 -28.60
CA LEU A 8 -46.02 26.41 -27.80
C LEU A 8 -47.50 26.82 -27.70
N HIS A 9 -48.32 26.15 -28.52
CA HIS A 9 -49.76 25.95 -28.43
C HIS A 9 -50.62 27.01 -27.71
N GLN A 10 -51.11 28.00 -28.46
CA GLN A 10 -52.54 28.36 -28.66
C GLN A 10 -52.68 29.84 -29.06
N HIS A 11 -53.49 30.07 -30.10
CA HIS A 11 -53.91 31.39 -30.62
C HIS A 11 -52.76 32.34 -31.03
N THR A 12 -52.07 31.98 -32.10
CA THR A 12 -51.45 32.97 -32.99
C THR A 12 -52.46 34.07 -33.35
N PRO A 13 -52.13 35.37 -33.23
CA PRO A 13 -52.93 36.46 -33.80
C PRO A 13 -52.75 36.47 -35.33
N LEU A 14 -53.13 35.39 -36.00
CA LEU A 14 -53.03 35.22 -37.45
C LEU A 14 -53.99 36.15 -38.20
N SER A 15 -55.04 36.65 -37.54
CA SER A 15 -56.06 37.52 -38.12
C SER A 15 -55.71 39.02 -38.08
N HIS A 16 -54.79 39.46 -37.21
CA HIS A 16 -54.48 40.89 -37.00
C HIS A 16 -52.97 41.20 -36.99
N GLN A 17 -52.20 40.55 -37.88
CA GLN A 17 -50.73 40.60 -37.89
C GLN A 17 -50.12 42.01 -38.06
N MET A 18 -50.90 42.98 -38.55
CA MET A 18 -50.44 44.37 -38.76
C MET A 18 -50.93 45.35 -37.69
N GLN A 19 -51.70 44.88 -36.69
CA GLN A 19 -52.19 45.74 -35.61
C GLN A 19 -51.14 45.88 -34.50
N PRO A 20 -50.99 47.07 -33.90
CA PRO A 20 -50.08 47.26 -32.79
C PRO A 20 -50.56 46.48 -31.55
N LEU A 21 -49.64 45.74 -30.92
CA LEU A 21 -49.89 44.97 -29.70
C LEU A 21 -49.72 45.85 -28.46
N ASN A 22 -50.66 46.75 -28.23
CA ASN A 22 -50.60 47.75 -27.16
C ASN A 22 -51.17 47.26 -25.81
N PHE A 23 -51.69 46.02 -25.76
CA PHE A 23 -52.28 45.44 -24.57
C PHE A 23 -51.58 44.13 -24.19
N PHE A 24 -51.69 43.72 -22.93
CA PHE A 24 -51.16 42.46 -22.42
C PHE A 24 -52.27 41.71 -21.69
N CYS A 25 -52.49 40.45 -22.07
CA CYS A 25 -53.45 39.59 -21.39
C CYS A 25 -52.73 38.80 -20.29
N GLU A 26 -53.05 39.07 -19.02
CA GLU A 26 -52.35 38.45 -17.88
C GLU A 26 -52.55 36.93 -17.80
N PRO A 27 -53.77 36.37 -17.94
CA PRO A 27 -53.96 34.92 -17.89
C PRO A 27 -53.30 34.18 -19.05
N CYS A 28 -53.16 34.83 -20.21
CA CYS A 28 -52.52 34.25 -21.40
C CYS A 28 -51.01 34.53 -21.48
N ILE A 29 -50.50 35.43 -20.66
CA ILE A 29 -49.08 35.83 -20.61
C ILE A 29 -48.56 36.22 -22.00
N MET A 30 -49.31 37.06 -22.71
CA MET A 30 -48.92 37.49 -24.06
C MET A 30 -49.44 38.89 -24.42
N PRO A 31 -48.71 39.63 -25.27
CA PRO A 31 -49.19 40.88 -25.82
C PRO A 31 -50.29 40.61 -26.88
N VAL A 32 -51.33 41.46 -26.89
CA VAL A 32 -52.53 41.34 -27.74
C VAL A 32 -52.88 42.71 -28.35
N CYS A 33 -53.50 42.72 -29.55
CA CYS A 33 -54.00 43.95 -30.17
C CYS A 33 -55.40 44.32 -29.64
N CYS A 34 -55.90 45.51 -30.00
CA CYS A 34 -57.25 45.97 -29.62
C CYS A 34 -58.36 45.00 -30.07
N ASP A 35 -58.30 44.48 -31.29
CA ASP A 35 -59.32 43.55 -31.80
C ASP A 35 -59.31 42.23 -31.02
N CYS A 36 -58.13 41.76 -30.63
CA CYS A 36 -57.98 40.55 -29.81
C CYS A 36 -58.61 40.70 -28.42
N THR A 37 -58.64 41.90 -27.82
CA THR A 37 -59.29 42.13 -26.51
C THR A 37 -60.82 42.01 -26.62
N VAL A 38 -61.38 42.27 -27.80
CA VAL A 38 -62.83 42.25 -28.05
C VAL A 38 -63.31 40.91 -28.59
N ILE A 39 -62.47 40.07 -29.19
CA ILE A 39 -62.87 38.79 -29.79
C ILE A 39 -62.51 37.61 -28.87
N ASP A 40 -61.22 37.48 -28.57
CA ASP A 40 -60.65 36.28 -27.94
C ASP A 40 -60.35 36.50 -26.46
N HIS A 41 -59.79 37.65 -26.10
CA HIS A 41 -59.33 37.97 -24.74
C HIS A 41 -60.31 38.92 -24.02
N LYS A 42 -61.61 38.60 -24.06
CA LYS A 42 -62.65 39.41 -23.41
C LYS A 42 -62.65 39.22 -21.90
N GLU A 43 -62.93 40.28 -21.16
CA GLU A 43 -63.17 40.21 -19.71
C GLU A 43 -64.31 39.26 -19.34
N SER A 44 -65.38 39.22 -20.14
CA SER A 44 -66.51 38.28 -19.95
C SER A 44 -66.14 36.80 -20.11
N LYS A 45 -64.97 36.51 -20.70
CA LYS A 45 -64.37 35.17 -20.80
C LYS A 45 -63.30 34.93 -19.72
N GLY A 46 -63.16 35.84 -18.75
CA GLY A 46 -62.19 35.74 -17.65
C GLY A 46 -60.79 36.24 -17.99
N HIS A 47 -60.60 36.92 -19.12
CA HIS A 47 -59.29 37.50 -19.47
C HIS A 47 -59.13 38.89 -18.88
N ILE A 48 -58.09 39.06 -18.06
CA ILE A 48 -57.67 40.37 -17.58
C ILE A 48 -56.67 40.93 -18.58
N VAL A 49 -57.01 42.07 -19.18
CA VAL A 49 -56.18 42.74 -20.19
C VAL A 49 -55.85 44.15 -19.71
N VAL A 50 -54.56 44.46 -19.65
CA VAL A 50 -54.03 45.79 -19.27
C VAL A 50 -53.25 46.40 -20.42
N ASN A 51 -52.97 47.70 -20.35
CA ASN A 51 -52.04 48.32 -21.31
C ASN A 51 -50.63 47.74 -21.09
N VAL A 52 -49.85 47.60 -22.17
CA VAL A 52 -48.45 47.14 -22.08
C VAL A 52 -47.63 47.98 -21.11
N ASP A 53 -47.82 49.30 -21.05
CA ASP A 53 -47.09 50.16 -20.11
C ASP A 53 -47.42 49.84 -18.64
N GLU A 54 -48.68 49.49 -18.36
CA GLU A 54 -49.13 49.08 -17.03
C GLU A 54 -48.61 47.69 -16.68
N ALA A 55 -48.64 46.74 -17.63
CA ALA A 55 -48.01 45.43 -17.47
C ALA A 55 -46.50 45.57 -17.19
N MET A 56 -45.80 46.40 -17.96
CA MET A 56 -44.37 46.65 -17.77
C MET A 56 -44.10 47.24 -16.39
N LYS A 57 -44.92 48.20 -15.92
CA LYS A 57 -44.78 48.76 -14.58
C LYS A 57 -45.01 47.72 -13.47
N LYS A 58 -45.94 46.78 -13.67
CA LYS A 58 -46.25 45.71 -12.71
C LYS A 58 -45.19 44.60 -12.69
N TYR A 59 -44.76 44.13 -13.87
CA TYR A 59 -43.91 42.94 -13.98
C TYR A 59 -42.41 43.25 -13.95
N THR A 60 -41.97 44.45 -14.34
CA THR A 60 -40.55 44.86 -14.22
C THR A 60 -39.95 44.59 -12.83
N PRO A 61 -40.54 45.06 -11.71
CA PRO A 61 -39.96 44.81 -10.39
C PRO A 61 -39.96 43.31 -10.01
N ILE A 62 -40.93 42.52 -10.48
CA ILE A 62 -40.99 41.08 -10.24
C ILE A 62 -39.86 40.36 -10.99
N VAL A 63 -39.64 40.75 -12.25
CA VAL A 63 -38.53 40.24 -13.06
C VAL A 63 -37.18 40.65 -12.47
N GLU A 64 -37.05 41.90 -12.01
CA GLU A 64 -35.83 42.38 -11.33
C GLU A 64 -35.53 41.60 -10.05
N GLN A 65 -36.55 41.33 -9.22
CA GLN A 65 -36.40 40.47 -8.05
C GLN A 65 -35.98 39.05 -8.44
N THR A 66 -36.63 38.47 -9.45
CA THR A 66 -36.29 37.12 -9.95
C THR A 66 -34.85 37.07 -10.46
N LEU A 67 -34.39 38.10 -11.17
CA LEU A 67 -33.01 38.22 -11.62
C LEU A 67 -32.03 38.34 -10.45
N SER A 68 -32.39 39.07 -9.39
CA SER A 68 -31.61 39.18 -8.16
C SER A 68 -31.48 37.81 -7.47
N ASP A 69 -32.58 37.09 -7.31
CA ASP A 69 -32.62 35.76 -6.68
C ASP A 69 -31.77 34.76 -7.46
N ILE A 70 -31.87 34.76 -8.80
CA ILE A 70 -31.03 33.92 -9.67
C ILE A 70 -29.55 34.26 -9.50
N ARG A 71 -29.18 35.55 -9.42
CA ARG A 71 -27.78 35.95 -9.23
C ARG A 71 -27.24 35.48 -7.88
N GLN A 72 -28.04 35.63 -6.82
CA GLN A 72 -27.66 35.16 -5.48
C GLN A 72 -27.46 33.65 -5.47
N GLU A 73 -28.41 32.88 -6.02
CA GLU A 73 -28.31 31.42 -6.01
C GLU A 73 -27.15 30.94 -6.88
N LYS A 74 -26.88 31.59 -8.01
CA LYS A 74 -25.69 31.29 -8.82
C LYS A 74 -24.40 31.49 -8.02
N SER A 75 -24.30 32.57 -7.23
CA SER A 75 -23.15 32.80 -6.36
C SER A 75 -23.01 31.67 -5.32
N ASN A 76 -24.11 31.33 -4.63
CA ASN A 76 -24.13 30.26 -3.63
C ASN A 76 -23.68 28.91 -4.22
N ILE A 77 -24.11 28.58 -5.44
CA ILE A 77 -23.73 27.34 -6.13
C ILE A 77 -22.23 27.34 -6.45
N VAL A 78 -21.67 28.47 -6.89
CA VAL A 78 -20.23 28.59 -7.16
C VAL A 78 -19.42 28.34 -5.89
N ASP A 79 -19.81 28.96 -4.77
CA ASP A 79 -19.11 28.80 -3.49
C ASP A 79 -19.19 27.36 -2.97
N LYS A 80 -20.39 26.75 -3.02
CA LYS A 80 -20.59 25.35 -2.64
C LYS A 80 -19.76 24.40 -3.52
N ARG A 81 -19.70 24.66 -4.83
CA ARG A 81 -18.91 23.86 -5.76
C ARG A 81 -17.42 23.96 -5.44
N ALA A 82 -16.90 25.16 -5.22
CA ALA A 82 -15.49 25.36 -4.87
C ALA A 82 -15.14 24.66 -3.54
N ALA A 83 -16.04 24.69 -2.55
CA ALA A 83 -15.84 23.96 -1.29
C ALA A 83 -15.79 22.43 -1.48
N LEU A 84 -16.64 21.88 -2.37
CA LEU A 84 -16.61 20.46 -2.70
C LEU A 84 -15.36 20.06 -3.48
N GLU A 85 -14.91 20.88 -4.43
CA GLU A 85 -13.66 20.66 -5.16
C GLU A 85 -12.45 20.66 -4.20
N ALA A 86 -12.40 21.60 -3.25
CA ALA A 86 -11.37 21.62 -2.21
C ALA A 86 -11.42 20.38 -1.30
N ALA A 87 -12.62 19.95 -0.89
CA ALA A 87 -12.78 18.74 -0.08
C ALA A 87 -12.34 17.47 -0.82
N GLN A 88 -12.53 17.39 -2.15
CA GLN A 88 -11.99 16.29 -2.96
C GLN A 88 -10.47 16.27 -2.96
N ASP A 89 -9.82 17.42 -3.15
CA ASP A 89 -8.36 17.53 -3.10
C ASP A 89 -7.81 17.13 -1.72
N ASP A 90 -8.52 17.49 -0.64
CA ASP A 90 -8.15 17.10 0.73
C ASP A 90 -8.27 15.58 0.94
N LEU A 91 -9.33 14.94 0.43
CA LEU A 91 -9.46 13.49 0.47
C LEU A 91 -8.31 12.77 -0.25
N ASP A 92 -7.89 13.28 -1.41
CA ASP A 92 -6.76 12.72 -2.15
C ASP A 92 -5.44 12.84 -1.36
N ARG A 93 -5.25 13.96 -0.65
CA ARG A 93 -4.08 14.16 0.24
C ARG A 93 -4.12 13.20 1.42
N ILE A 94 -5.27 13.10 2.09
CA ILE A 94 -5.48 12.17 3.21
C ILE A 94 -5.20 10.73 2.77
N GLN A 95 -5.70 10.31 1.60
CA GLN A 95 -5.45 8.98 1.07
C GLN A 95 -3.96 8.71 0.83
N LYS A 96 -3.24 9.67 0.23
CA LYS A 96 -1.79 9.56 -0.01
C LYS A 96 -1.03 9.47 1.31
N ASP A 97 -1.39 10.28 2.29
CA ASP A 97 -0.73 10.30 3.59
C ASP A 97 -1.00 9.03 4.39
N LEU A 98 -2.24 8.53 4.39
CA LEU A 98 -2.58 7.24 5.01
C LEU A 98 -1.82 6.10 4.35
N THR A 99 -1.75 6.09 3.01
CA THR A 99 -0.97 5.08 2.27
C THR A 99 0.51 5.11 2.66
N ARG A 100 1.09 6.32 2.82
CA ARG A 100 2.48 6.48 3.25
C ARG A 100 2.69 5.96 4.66
N GLN A 101 1.80 6.28 5.59
CA GLN A 101 1.88 5.84 6.99
C GLN A 101 1.81 4.31 7.08
N VAL A 102 0.83 3.69 6.42
CA VAL A 102 0.71 2.23 6.36
C VAL A 102 2.00 1.62 5.80
N ARG A 103 2.51 2.11 4.66
CA ARG A 103 3.76 1.59 4.09
C ARG A 103 4.93 1.72 5.06
N SER A 104 5.13 2.89 5.65
CA SER A 104 6.23 3.15 6.57
C SER A 104 6.26 2.19 7.76
N VAL A 105 5.10 1.87 8.34
CA VAL A 105 5.01 0.92 9.46
C VAL A 105 5.40 -0.48 9.00
N PHE A 106 4.85 -0.94 7.87
CA PHE A 106 5.15 -2.28 7.36
C PHE A 106 6.60 -2.42 6.90
N ASP A 107 7.19 -1.38 6.30
CA ASP A 107 8.59 -1.38 5.89
C ASP A 107 9.52 -1.48 7.10
N SER A 108 9.25 -0.74 8.18
CA SER A 108 10.01 -0.86 9.44
C SER A 108 9.90 -2.25 10.06
N ILE A 109 8.72 -2.88 10.02
CA ILE A 109 8.56 -4.25 10.54
C ILE A 109 9.34 -5.25 9.69
N ARG A 110 9.35 -5.12 8.37
CA ARG A 110 10.18 -5.97 7.49
C ARG A 110 11.65 -5.84 7.83
N GLU A 111 12.15 -4.62 8.01
CA GLU A 111 13.54 -4.37 8.39
C GLU A 111 13.91 -5.08 9.70
N ILE A 112 13.04 -5.03 10.72
CA ILE A 112 13.26 -5.74 11.99
C ILE A 112 13.30 -7.26 11.79
N LEU A 113 12.42 -7.80 10.94
CA LEU A 113 12.39 -9.25 10.65
C LEU A 113 13.65 -9.69 9.89
N ASP A 114 14.08 -8.91 8.89
CA ASP A 114 15.26 -9.19 8.08
C ASP A 114 16.53 -9.13 8.94
N GLU A 115 16.65 -8.14 9.83
CA GLU A 115 17.75 -8.03 10.81
C GLU A 115 17.78 -9.28 11.70
N ARG A 116 16.62 -9.69 12.22
CA ARG A 116 16.53 -10.86 13.11
C ARG A 116 16.85 -12.16 12.40
N GLU A 117 16.44 -12.31 11.15
CA GLU A 117 16.80 -13.46 10.31
C GLU A 117 18.33 -13.51 10.10
N LYS A 118 18.94 -12.37 9.75
CA LYS A 118 20.40 -12.26 9.59
C LYS A 118 21.16 -12.64 10.86
N GLU A 119 20.74 -12.12 12.02
CA GLU A 119 21.35 -12.49 13.32
C GLU A 119 21.32 -14.00 13.58
N LEU A 120 20.23 -14.67 13.21
CA LEU A 120 20.11 -16.12 13.37
C LEU A 120 21.03 -16.89 12.41
N TYR A 121 21.19 -16.42 11.16
CA TYR A 121 22.17 -16.97 10.24
C TYR A 121 23.60 -16.81 10.76
N ASP A 122 23.98 -15.60 11.15
CA ASP A 122 25.33 -15.29 11.66
C ASP A 122 25.65 -16.14 12.90
N ALA A 123 24.69 -16.27 13.82
CA ALA A 123 24.85 -17.12 15.01
C ALA A 123 25.01 -18.60 14.65
N SER A 124 24.25 -19.09 13.66
CA SER A 124 24.35 -20.47 13.17
C SER A 124 25.70 -20.73 12.52
N GLU A 125 26.17 -19.82 11.65
CA GLU A 125 27.46 -19.95 10.97
C GLU A 125 28.61 -19.93 11.98
N ALA A 126 28.60 -19.00 12.94
CA ALA A 126 29.63 -18.90 13.97
C ALA A 126 29.69 -20.14 14.89
N GLU A 127 28.56 -20.78 15.18
CA GLU A 127 28.56 -22.05 15.92
C GLU A 127 29.10 -23.20 15.08
N ILE A 128 28.74 -23.28 13.79
CA ILE A 128 29.28 -24.30 12.89
C ILE A 128 30.79 -24.15 12.76
N GLU A 129 31.31 -22.93 12.60
CA GLU A 129 32.74 -22.71 12.41
C GLU A 129 33.54 -23.09 13.66
N ARG A 130 33.11 -22.65 14.85
CA ARG A 130 33.72 -23.06 16.12
C ARG A 130 33.83 -24.58 16.26
N LYS A 131 32.83 -25.31 15.76
CA LYS A 131 32.86 -26.77 15.79
C LYS A 131 33.77 -27.37 14.73
N ARG A 132 33.84 -26.78 13.53
CA ARG A 132 34.81 -27.18 12.51
C ARG A 132 36.23 -27.04 13.03
N GLU A 133 36.55 -25.93 13.70
CA GLU A 133 37.85 -25.72 14.34
C GLU A 133 38.18 -26.81 15.36
N VAL A 134 37.23 -27.19 16.22
CA VAL A 134 37.42 -28.29 17.18
C VAL A 134 37.68 -29.63 16.47
N LEU A 135 36.93 -29.91 15.40
CA LEU A 135 37.13 -31.14 14.62
C LEU A 135 38.48 -31.15 13.90
N ASP A 136 38.88 -30.03 13.30
CA ASP A 136 40.17 -29.89 12.63
C ASP A 136 41.33 -30.08 13.61
N GLY A 137 41.24 -29.51 14.81
CA GLY A 137 42.20 -29.74 15.88
C GLY A 137 42.32 -31.21 16.28
N HIS A 138 41.20 -31.94 16.37
CA HIS A 138 41.22 -33.38 16.63
C HIS A 138 41.81 -34.17 15.47
N ILE A 139 41.46 -33.85 14.22
CA ILE A 139 41.98 -34.50 13.02
C ILE A 139 43.50 -34.31 12.95
N LYS A 140 44.00 -33.09 13.16
CA LYS A 140 45.43 -32.78 13.20
C LYS A 140 46.16 -33.58 14.26
N THR A 141 45.62 -33.62 15.49
CA THR A 141 46.21 -34.39 16.59
C THR A 141 46.30 -35.88 16.26
N LEU A 142 45.25 -36.45 15.66
CA LEU A 142 45.24 -37.85 15.23
C LEU A 142 46.21 -38.09 14.07
N GLY A 143 46.29 -37.16 13.10
CA GLY A 143 47.22 -37.23 11.98
C GLY A 143 48.68 -37.21 12.40
N GLU A 144 49.05 -36.31 13.33
CA GLU A 144 50.41 -36.26 13.91
C GLU A 144 50.76 -37.57 14.65
N ARG A 145 49.75 -38.17 15.31
CA ARG A 145 49.95 -39.44 15.99
C ARG A 145 50.13 -40.61 15.02
N ASP A 146 49.36 -40.63 13.94
CA ASP A 146 49.44 -41.64 12.89
C ASP A 146 50.78 -41.59 12.16
N THR A 147 51.24 -40.39 11.77
CA THR A 147 52.55 -40.23 11.12
C THR A 147 53.70 -40.70 12.01
N MET A 148 53.68 -40.34 13.30
CA MET A 148 54.69 -40.78 14.27
C MET A 148 54.70 -42.31 14.42
N LEU A 149 53.53 -42.96 14.50
CA LEU A 149 53.44 -44.43 14.57
C LEU A 149 53.89 -45.10 13.28
N ASN A 150 53.59 -44.51 12.12
CA ASN A 150 54.04 -45.02 10.82
C ASN A 150 55.56 -44.94 10.66
N THR A 151 56.19 -43.87 11.16
CA THR A 151 57.66 -43.76 11.20
C THR A 151 58.28 -44.86 12.06
N GLU A 152 57.82 -45.02 13.30
CA GLU A 152 58.28 -46.07 14.22
C GLU A 152 58.10 -47.48 13.61
N PHE A 153 56.96 -47.71 12.94
CA PHE A 153 56.68 -48.96 12.24
C PHE A 153 57.68 -49.20 11.10
N ASN A 154 57.89 -48.23 10.22
CA ASN A 154 58.77 -48.35 9.07
C ASN A 154 60.24 -48.57 9.48
N GLU A 155 60.72 -47.84 10.49
CA GLU A 155 62.08 -47.98 11.00
C GLU A 155 62.31 -49.38 11.61
N LEU A 156 61.38 -49.84 12.46
CA LEU A 156 61.48 -51.16 13.09
C LEU A 156 61.33 -52.29 12.07
N GLN A 157 60.43 -52.14 11.08
CA GLN A 157 60.24 -53.11 10.00
C GLN A 157 61.51 -53.22 9.14
N LYS A 158 62.13 -52.09 8.80
CA LYS A 158 63.41 -52.08 8.08
C LYS A 158 64.53 -52.75 8.87
N ALA A 159 64.70 -52.41 10.15
CA ALA A 159 65.72 -53.03 11.00
C ALA A 159 65.55 -54.56 11.09
N LYS A 160 64.30 -55.03 11.16
CA LYS A 160 63.96 -56.45 11.12
C LYS A 160 64.36 -57.10 9.78
N ASP A 161 64.03 -56.46 8.66
CA ASP A 161 64.31 -57.00 7.32
C ASP A 161 65.81 -57.05 7.02
N ASP A 162 66.56 -56.03 7.44
CA ASP A 162 68.02 -55.94 7.33
C ASP A 162 68.75 -56.83 8.35
N LYS A 163 68.03 -57.43 9.31
CA LYS A 163 68.55 -58.24 10.44
C LYS A 163 69.58 -57.51 11.30
N ASP A 164 69.46 -56.19 11.43
CA ASP A 164 70.31 -55.40 12.32
C ASP A 164 69.85 -55.55 13.77
N ILE A 165 70.53 -56.44 14.51
CA ILE A 165 70.21 -56.77 15.90
C ILE A 165 70.21 -55.53 16.79
N SER A 166 71.14 -54.60 16.59
CA SER A 166 71.25 -53.39 17.41
C SER A 166 70.02 -52.49 17.22
N LEU A 167 69.66 -52.23 15.96
CA LEU A 167 68.52 -51.39 15.61
C LEU A 167 67.17 -52.03 15.96
N ILE A 168 67.06 -53.37 15.96
CA ILE A 168 65.85 -54.07 16.38
C ILE A 168 65.55 -53.81 17.87
N PHE A 169 66.54 -53.92 18.75
CA PHE A 169 66.32 -53.71 20.19
C PHE A 169 66.07 -52.23 20.54
N THR A 170 66.81 -51.31 19.93
CA THR A 170 66.62 -49.87 20.16
C THR A 170 65.30 -49.38 19.55
N GLY A 171 64.97 -49.78 18.32
CA GLY A 171 63.71 -49.49 17.66
C GLY A 171 62.51 -50.09 18.39
N HIS A 172 62.62 -51.32 18.91
CA HIS A 172 61.57 -51.92 19.74
C HIS A 172 61.29 -51.07 20.98
N LYS A 173 62.34 -50.62 21.68
CA LYS A 173 62.19 -49.74 22.84
C LYS A 173 61.49 -48.44 22.46
N SER A 174 61.92 -47.76 21.39
CA SER A 174 61.30 -46.52 20.90
C SER A 174 59.82 -46.72 20.56
N ALA A 175 59.49 -47.74 19.78
CA ALA A 175 58.12 -48.04 19.38
C ALA A 175 57.23 -48.36 20.60
N ARG A 176 57.76 -49.03 21.62
CA ARG A 176 57.02 -49.30 22.87
C ARG A 176 56.75 -48.03 23.67
N GLU A 177 57.72 -47.12 23.76
CA GLU A 177 57.55 -45.81 24.39
C GLU A 177 56.54 -44.94 23.61
N ALA A 178 56.62 -44.96 22.29
CA ALA A 178 55.67 -44.32 21.39
C ALA A 178 54.24 -44.86 21.65
N LEU A 179 54.04 -46.18 21.64
CA LEU A 179 52.75 -46.84 21.88
C LEU A 179 52.16 -46.59 23.28
N ALA A 180 53.00 -46.37 24.29
CA ALA A 180 52.54 -46.09 25.65
C ALA A 180 51.80 -44.75 25.77
N LYS A 181 52.11 -43.77 24.90
CA LYS A 181 51.40 -42.48 24.83
C LYS A 181 50.04 -42.67 24.15
N LYS A 182 48.96 -42.41 24.88
CA LYS A 182 47.59 -42.43 24.34
C LYS A 182 47.15 -41.04 23.90
N VAL A 183 46.48 -40.97 22.75
CA VAL A 183 45.76 -39.75 22.32
C VAL A 183 44.29 -39.91 22.70
N TYR A 184 43.73 -38.88 23.32
CA TYR A 184 42.33 -38.85 23.70
C TYR A 184 41.58 -37.87 22.79
N VAL A 185 40.45 -38.32 22.24
CA VAL A 185 39.49 -37.49 21.51
C VAL A 185 38.12 -37.69 22.17
N PRO A 186 37.47 -36.62 22.67
CA PRO A 186 36.15 -36.71 23.29
C PRO A 186 35.09 -37.34 22.38
N THR A 187 34.34 -38.32 22.89
CA THR A 187 33.36 -39.13 22.12
C THR A 187 32.15 -38.34 21.63
N ASN A 188 31.82 -37.23 22.29
CA ASN A 188 30.77 -36.29 21.87
C ASN A 188 31.12 -35.54 20.58
N SER A 189 32.40 -35.50 20.20
CA SER A 189 32.87 -34.87 18.96
C SER A 189 32.56 -35.70 17.71
N THR A 190 32.18 -36.98 17.85
CA THR A 190 32.10 -37.91 16.71
C THR A 190 30.70 -38.44 16.38
N LYS A 191 29.70 -38.30 17.28
CA LYS A 191 28.36 -38.91 17.08
C LYS A 191 27.14 -38.03 17.41
N GLY A 192 27.31 -36.77 17.83
CA GLY A 192 26.20 -35.96 18.39
C GLY A 192 25.81 -34.69 17.63
N PHE A 193 26.41 -34.42 16.47
CA PHE A 193 26.35 -33.08 15.88
C PHE A 193 24.94 -32.62 15.50
N SER A 194 24.16 -33.46 14.81
CA SER A 194 22.80 -33.13 14.33
C SER A 194 21.79 -32.78 15.42
N VAL A 195 21.94 -33.24 16.66
CA VAL A 195 20.95 -32.98 17.73
C VAL A 195 21.13 -31.58 18.34
N THR A 196 22.26 -30.92 18.09
CA THR A 196 22.56 -29.61 18.68
C THR A 196 22.00 -28.45 17.84
N PHE A 197 21.70 -28.68 16.56
CA PHE A 197 21.27 -27.64 15.61
C PHE A 197 19.80 -27.84 15.26
N GLN A 198 18.92 -27.17 15.99
CA GLN A 198 17.50 -27.15 15.65
C GLN A 198 16.93 -25.74 15.84
N PHE A 199 16.38 -25.18 14.76
CA PHE A 199 15.57 -23.97 14.86
C PHE A 199 14.22 -24.32 15.50
N SER A 200 13.82 -23.57 16.52
CA SER A 200 12.58 -23.78 17.25
C SER A 200 11.64 -22.58 17.02
N SER A 201 10.61 -22.76 16.21
CA SER A 201 9.70 -21.68 15.79
C SER A 201 8.60 -21.36 16.81
N ARG A 202 8.93 -21.39 18.11
CA ARG A 202 7.97 -21.42 19.25
C ARG A 202 6.95 -20.28 19.27
N ALA A 203 7.14 -19.21 18.49
CA ALA A 203 6.31 -18.02 18.48
C ALA A 203 5.51 -17.80 17.18
N ASP A 204 5.54 -18.72 16.21
CA ASP A 204 4.91 -18.50 14.89
C ASP A 204 3.42 -18.17 14.97
N SER A 205 2.68 -18.87 15.85
CA SER A 205 1.23 -18.62 16.03
C SER A 205 0.94 -17.26 16.67
N VAL A 206 1.75 -16.86 17.65
CA VAL A 206 1.63 -15.58 18.34
C VAL A 206 1.97 -14.43 17.40
N ILE A 207 3.03 -14.55 16.60
CA ILE A 207 3.42 -13.56 15.60
C ILE A 207 2.30 -13.41 14.55
N LYS A 208 1.75 -14.52 14.05
CA LYS A 208 0.61 -14.46 13.10
C LYS A 208 -0.60 -13.74 13.69
N GLN A 209 -0.93 -14.02 14.95
CA GLN A 209 -2.03 -13.33 15.64
C GLN A 209 -1.75 -11.83 15.80
N ASN A 210 -0.52 -11.45 16.17
CA ASN A 210 -0.14 -10.05 16.32
C ASN A 210 -0.16 -9.31 14.99
N VAL A 211 0.27 -9.94 13.89
CA VAL A 211 0.20 -9.37 12.54
C VAL A 211 -1.24 -9.19 12.08
N ALA A 212 -2.15 -10.12 12.41
CA ALA A 212 -3.57 -10.00 12.06
C ALA A 212 -4.27 -8.81 12.74
N ASN A 213 -3.75 -8.36 13.89
CA ASN A 213 -4.27 -7.22 14.65
C ASN A 213 -3.42 -5.94 14.46
N LEU A 214 -2.54 -5.92 13.45
CA LEU A 214 -1.60 -4.83 13.27
C LEU A 214 -2.24 -3.66 12.51
N GLY A 215 -2.69 -2.68 13.28
CA GLY A 215 -3.18 -1.40 12.78
C GLY A 215 -4.59 -1.48 12.20
N ASP A 216 -5.32 -0.38 12.32
CA ASP A 216 -6.67 -0.22 11.81
C ASP A 216 -6.79 1.13 11.11
N ILE A 217 -7.61 1.20 10.05
CA ILE A 217 -8.05 2.47 9.48
C ILE A 217 -9.29 2.90 10.25
N ILE A 218 -9.21 4.02 10.97
CA ILE A 218 -10.30 4.60 11.77
C ILE A 218 -10.98 5.71 10.99
#